data_AF-A0A9X2UPG1-F1
#
_entry.id   AF-A0A9X2UPG1-F1
#
_cell.length_a   1.000
_cell.length_b   1.000
_cell.length_c   1.000
_cell.angle_alpha   90.00
_cell.angle_beta   90.00
_cell.angle_gamma   90.00
#
_symmetry.space_group_name_H-M   'P 1'
#
loop_
_entity.id
_entity.type
_entity.pdbx_description
1 polymer ?
#
loop_
_entity_poly.entity_id
_entity_poly.type
_entity_poly.pdbx_seq_one_letter_code
_entity_poly.pdbx_strand_id
1 'polypeptide(L)'
;MRRYHYSGKSLAPILLLVSPFLLTGCVAAGAGAVAADAVVSPSEEAIQYVRTHDLKPYIGRAVERGDIVRGMSKEDVQFVKGDPRSIREREERTVWVYGTTTRVYFKNGEVVNH
;
A
#
# COMPACT_ATOMS: atom_id res chain seq x y z
N MET A 1 18.60 -48.22 43.99
CA MET A 1 19.90 -48.80 44.41
C MET A 1 20.51 -49.57 43.23
N ARG A 2 21.82 -49.36 42.99
CA ARG A 2 22.85 -50.28 42.42
C ARG A 2 22.49 -51.09 41.15
N ARG A 3 23.07 -50.77 39.98
CA ARG A 3 24.44 -51.08 39.46
C ARG A 3 24.59 -52.50 38.85
N TYR A 4 24.89 -52.48 37.55
CA TYR A 4 25.73 -53.37 36.72
C TYR A 4 25.28 -54.82 36.44
N HIS A 5 25.30 -55.19 35.15
CA HIS A 5 26.43 -55.95 34.59
C HIS A 5 26.33 -56.03 33.05
N TYR A 6 27.42 -55.67 32.39
CA TYR A 6 27.70 -55.95 30.97
C TYR A 6 28.27 -57.36 30.84
N SER A 7 27.86 -58.13 29.83
CA SER A 7 28.62 -59.30 29.36
C SER A 7 28.22 -59.72 27.95
N GLY A 8 29.23 -59.91 27.09
CA GLY A 8 29.24 -61.02 26.13
C GLY A 8 28.72 -60.76 24.72
N LYS A 9 29.64 -60.60 23.77
CA LYS A 9 29.46 -60.49 22.32
C LYS A 9 28.92 -61.80 21.69
N SER A 10 28.03 -61.71 20.70
CA SER A 10 28.01 -62.62 19.55
C SER A 10 27.28 -62.01 18.35
N LEU A 11 27.73 -62.42 17.17
CA LEU A 11 27.58 -61.80 15.85
C LEU A 11 26.20 -61.99 15.21
N ALA A 12 25.75 -60.90 14.54
CA ALA A 12 24.86 -60.81 13.37
C ALA A 12 23.44 -61.41 13.54
N PRO A 13 22.37 -60.77 13.02
CA PRO A 13 22.34 -60.48 11.58
C PRO A 13 21.48 -59.26 11.17
N ILE A 14 21.54 -58.94 9.87
CA ILE A 14 20.39 -58.45 9.08
C ILE A 14 19.81 -57.09 9.49
N LEU A 15 19.87 -56.11 8.59
CA LEU A 15 18.71 -55.64 7.82
C LEU A 15 19.02 -54.25 7.24
N LEU A 16 18.88 -54.14 5.92
CA LEU A 16 18.26 -53.02 5.19
C LEU A 16 18.31 -51.64 5.84
N LEU A 17 18.94 -50.66 5.18
CA LEU A 17 18.18 -49.68 4.39
C LEU A 17 19.10 -48.67 3.73
N VAL A 18 18.93 -48.60 2.41
CA VAL A 18 19.39 -47.56 1.51
C VAL A 18 18.83 -46.23 1.99
N SER A 19 19.70 -45.26 2.25
CA SER A 19 19.31 -43.85 2.34
C SER A 19 20.50 -42.96 1.96
N PRO A 20 20.70 -42.65 0.67
CA PRO A 20 21.49 -41.48 0.32
C PRO A 20 20.67 -40.25 0.72
N PHE A 21 21.11 -39.68 1.84
CA PHE A 21 20.83 -38.33 2.27
C PHE A 21 21.01 -37.34 1.10
N LEU A 22 19.99 -36.48 0.94
CA LEU A 22 20.10 -35.07 0.58
C LEU A 22 20.77 -34.73 -0.77
N LEU A 23 19.97 -34.78 -1.84
CA LEU A 23 20.14 -33.81 -2.93
C LEU A 23 19.24 -32.60 -2.64
N THR A 24 19.86 -31.60 -2.03
CA THR A 24 19.36 -30.24 -1.85
C THR A 24 19.10 -29.62 -3.23
N GLY A 25 17.91 -29.84 -3.77
CA GLY A 25 17.40 -29.10 -4.92
C GLY A 25 16.76 -27.81 -4.42
N CYS A 26 17.49 -26.70 -4.42
CA CYS A 26 16.89 -25.38 -4.27
C CYS A 26 16.04 -25.09 -5.52
N VAL A 27 14.72 -25.28 -5.42
CA VAL A 27 13.78 -24.68 -6.38
C VAL A 27 13.69 -23.21 -6.01
N ALA A 28 14.46 -22.37 -6.69
CA ALA A 28 14.28 -20.93 -6.64
C ALA A 28 12.94 -20.60 -7.31
N ALA A 29 11.87 -20.62 -6.53
CA ALA A 29 10.62 -19.98 -6.92
C ALA A 29 10.88 -18.47 -6.87
N GLY A 30 11.20 -17.90 -8.03
CA GLY A 30 11.15 -16.46 -8.23
C GLY A 30 9.71 -16.00 -8.04
N ALA A 31 9.34 -15.67 -6.81
CA ALA A 31 8.13 -14.94 -6.51
C ALA A 31 8.32 -13.51 -7.05
N GLY A 32 8.01 -13.33 -8.33
CA GLY A 32 7.75 -12.01 -8.87
C GLY A 32 6.53 -11.48 -8.16
N ALA A 33 6.72 -10.74 -7.06
CA ALA A 33 5.69 -9.90 -6.50
C ALA A 33 5.39 -8.82 -7.54
N VAL A 34 4.52 -9.14 -8.49
CA VAL A 34 3.76 -8.10 -9.17
C VAL A 34 2.93 -7.48 -8.06
N ALA A 35 3.39 -6.34 -7.57
CA ALA A 35 2.54 -5.46 -6.79
C ALA A 35 1.41 -5.07 -7.75
N ALA A 36 0.33 -5.83 -7.71
CA ALA A 36 -0.93 -5.36 -8.24
C ALA A 36 -1.27 -4.18 -7.34
N ASP A 37 -0.99 -2.97 -7.83
CA ASP A 37 -1.59 -1.75 -7.31
C ASP A 37 -3.07 -2.07 -7.13
N ALA A 38 -3.51 -2.17 -5.87
CA ALA A 38 -4.88 -2.54 -5.57
C ALA A 38 -5.77 -1.55 -6.32
N VAL A 39 -6.53 -2.06 -7.29
CA VAL A 39 -7.46 -1.22 -8.06
C VAL A 39 -8.53 -0.79 -7.07
N VAL A 40 -8.38 0.41 -6.52
CA VAL A 40 -9.41 1.05 -5.71
C VAL A 40 -10.52 1.41 -6.68
N SER A 41 -11.63 0.68 -6.60
CA SER A 41 -12.84 1.05 -7.33
C SER A 41 -13.35 2.39 -6.79
N PRO A 42 -13.61 3.38 -7.66
CA PRO A 42 -14.16 4.66 -7.21
C PRO A 42 -15.55 4.48 -6.60
N SER A 43 -15.92 5.36 -5.67
CA SER A 43 -17.28 5.42 -5.15
C SER A 43 -18.25 6.01 -6.18
N GLU A 44 -19.53 5.63 -6.10
CA GLU A 44 -20.56 6.13 -7.03
C GLU A 44 -20.68 7.67 -6.98
N GLU A 45 -20.50 8.26 -5.79
CA GLU A 45 -20.50 9.71 -5.61
C GLU A 45 -19.35 10.39 -6.37
N ALA A 46 -18.16 9.79 -6.41
CA ALA A 46 -17.01 10.32 -7.11
C ALA A 46 -17.19 10.20 -8.64
N ILE A 47 -17.73 9.07 -9.11
CA ILE A 47 -18.10 8.89 -10.52
C ILE A 47 -19.12 9.95 -10.94
N GLN A 48 -20.16 10.16 -10.14
CA GLN A 48 -21.19 11.15 -10.43
C GLN A 48 -20.62 12.57 -10.42
N TYR A 49 -19.77 12.89 -9.43
CA TYR A 49 -19.10 14.19 -9.35
C TYR A 49 -18.29 14.47 -10.63
N VAL A 50 -17.45 13.54 -11.07
CA VAL A 50 -16.63 13.70 -12.28
C VAL A 50 -17.49 13.83 -13.53
N ARG A 51 -18.65 13.17 -13.61
CA ARG A 51 -19.57 13.27 -14.75
C ARG A 51 -20.27 14.63 -14.85
N THR A 52 -20.55 15.27 -13.71
CA THR A 52 -21.29 16.55 -13.70
C THR A 52 -20.40 17.78 -13.70
N HIS A 53 -19.10 17.63 -13.46
CA HIS A 53 -18.13 18.72 -13.45
C HIS A 53 -17.24 18.69 -14.68
N ASP A 54 -16.93 19.86 -15.24
CA ASP A 54 -16.00 19.99 -16.38
C ASP A 54 -14.54 19.92 -15.89
N LEU A 55 -14.11 18.69 -15.54
CA LEU A 55 -12.78 18.43 -15.02
C LEU A 55 -11.82 17.98 -16.13
N LYS A 56 -10.57 18.40 -16.03
CA LYS A 56 -9.49 17.81 -16.84
C LYS A 56 -9.42 16.30 -16.53
N PRO A 57 -9.18 15.41 -17.53
CA PRO A 57 -9.24 13.97 -17.32
C PRO A 57 -8.35 13.43 -16.19
N TYR A 58 -7.19 14.07 -15.94
CA TYR A 58 -6.30 13.65 -14.85
C TYR A 58 -6.80 14.08 -13.47
N ILE A 59 -7.55 15.19 -13.38
CA ILE A 59 -8.19 15.63 -12.14
C ILE A 59 -9.36 14.69 -11.82
N GLY A 60 -10.17 14.34 -12.82
CA GLY A 60 -11.26 13.38 -12.64
C GLY A 60 -10.78 12.05 -12.06
N ARG A 61 -9.69 11.48 -12.63
CA ARG A 61 -9.07 10.25 -12.08
C ARG A 61 -8.54 10.42 -10.66
N ALA A 62 -8.03 11.59 -10.30
CA ALA A 62 -7.56 11.85 -8.94
C ALA A 62 -8.74 11.94 -7.96
N VAL A 63 -9.84 12.59 -8.34
CA VAL A 63 -11.08 12.62 -7.57
C VAL A 63 -11.61 11.20 -7.32
N GLU A 64 -11.69 10.38 -8.38
CA GLU A 64 -12.11 8.98 -8.30
C GLU A 64 -11.26 8.14 -7.34
N ARG A 65 -9.97 8.47 -7.20
CA ARG A 65 -9.03 7.79 -6.29
C ARG A 65 -8.98 8.38 -4.89
N GLY A 66 -9.58 9.55 -4.66
CA GLY A 66 -9.47 10.29 -3.41
C GLY A 66 -8.11 10.99 -3.22
N ASP A 67 -7.41 11.26 -4.32
CA ASP A 67 -6.10 11.90 -4.35
C ASP A 67 -6.22 13.41 -4.61
N ILE A 68 -5.28 14.20 -4.09
CA ILE A 68 -5.14 15.61 -4.43
C ILE A 68 -4.05 15.74 -5.49
N VAL A 69 -4.29 16.53 -6.54
CA VAL A 69 -3.31 16.82 -7.60
C VAL A 69 -3.27 18.31 -7.93
N ARG A 70 -2.20 18.74 -8.59
CA ARG A 70 -2.05 20.14 -9.03
C ARG A 70 -3.14 20.53 -10.03
N GLY A 71 -3.64 21.76 -9.89
CA GLY A 71 -4.70 22.32 -10.72
C GLY A 71 -6.11 22.00 -10.23
N MET A 72 -6.28 21.20 -9.17
CA MET A 72 -7.59 21.03 -8.53
C MET A 72 -8.10 22.35 -7.95
N SER A 73 -9.39 22.58 -8.08
CA SER A 73 -10.06 23.71 -7.44
C SER A 73 -10.19 23.49 -5.92
N LYS A 74 -10.54 24.54 -5.17
CA LYS A 74 -10.88 24.41 -3.74
C LYS A 74 -12.08 23.46 -3.53
N GLU A 75 -13.03 23.46 -4.47
CA GLU A 75 -14.22 22.60 -4.44
C GLU A 75 -13.84 21.12 -4.63
N ASP A 76 -12.98 20.81 -5.61
CA ASP A 76 -12.52 19.44 -5.86
C ASP A 76 -11.80 18.89 -4.61
N VAL A 77 -10.95 19.71 -3.99
CA VAL A 77 -10.22 19.33 -2.76
C VAL A 77 -11.19 19.12 -1.59
N GLN A 78 -12.20 19.96 -1.47
CA GLN A 78 -13.22 19.83 -0.42
C GLN A 78 -14.09 18.58 -0.64
N PHE A 79 -14.42 18.24 -1.88
CA PHE A 79 -15.11 16.99 -2.20
C PHE A 79 -14.28 15.77 -1.81
N VAL A 80 -12.98 15.78 -2.13
CA VAL A 80 -12.07 14.65 -1.87
C VAL A 80 -11.67 14.50 -0.40
N LYS A 81 -11.37 15.60 0.30
CA LYS A 81 -10.82 15.57 1.68
C LYS A 81 -11.80 16.02 2.75
N GLY A 82 -12.93 16.61 2.36
CA GLY A 82 -13.82 17.32 3.28
C GLY A 82 -13.23 18.67 3.72
N ASP A 83 -13.76 19.17 4.83
CA ASP A 83 -13.40 20.46 5.37
C ASP A 83 -12.00 20.48 6.01
N PRO A 84 -11.18 21.50 5.73
CA PRO A 84 -9.91 21.66 6.41
C PRO A 84 -10.12 22.04 7.87
N ARG A 85 -9.22 21.57 8.75
CA ARG A 85 -9.21 21.95 10.17
C ARG A 85 -8.93 23.44 10.38
N SER A 86 -8.12 24.04 9.49
CA SER A 86 -7.89 25.48 9.49
C SER A 86 -7.49 25.99 8.11
N ILE A 87 -7.86 27.23 7.83
CA ILE A 87 -7.51 27.95 6.61
C ILE A 87 -6.59 29.12 7.00
N ARG A 88 -5.50 29.30 6.26
CA ARG A 88 -4.55 30.39 6.45
C ARG A 88 -4.41 31.18 5.16
N GLU A 89 -4.85 32.42 5.17
CA GLU A 89 -4.60 33.37 4.09
C GLU A 89 -3.17 33.93 4.21
N ARG A 90 -2.50 34.08 3.07
CA ARG A 90 -1.19 34.73 2.88
C ARG A 90 -1.29 35.56 1.60
N GLU A 91 -0.45 36.58 1.46
CA GLU A 91 -0.53 37.57 0.38
C GLU A 91 -0.72 36.99 -1.02
N GLU A 92 -0.06 35.87 -1.36
CA GLU A 92 -0.22 35.22 -2.67
C GLU A 92 -0.81 33.81 -2.64
N ARG A 93 -1.22 33.31 -1.46
CA ARG A 93 -1.64 31.91 -1.32
C ARG A 93 -2.60 31.68 -0.18
N THR A 94 -3.55 30.78 -0.40
CA THR A 94 -4.37 30.21 0.68
C THR A 94 -3.79 28.85 1.04
N VAL A 95 -3.63 28.54 2.33
CA VAL A 95 -3.18 27.23 2.81
C VAL A 95 -4.28 26.56 3.62
N TRP A 96 -4.70 25.38 3.20
CA TRP A 96 -5.63 24.53 3.93
C TRP A 96 -4.86 23.47 4.70
N VAL A 97 -5.17 23.31 5.99
CA VAL A 97 -4.48 22.38 6.89
C VAL A 97 -5.46 21.31 7.36
N TYR A 98 -5.16 20.06 7.04
CA TYR A 98 -5.99 18.90 7.43
C TYR A 98 -5.43 18.16 8.64
N GLY A 99 -4.11 18.21 8.84
CA GLY A 99 -3.44 17.55 9.95
C GLY A 99 -2.09 18.19 10.27
N THR A 100 -1.23 17.46 10.98
CA THR A 100 0.12 17.92 11.32
C THR A 100 1.04 17.96 10.09
N THR A 101 0.83 17.05 9.15
CA THR A 101 1.64 16.89 7.94
C THR A 101 0.91 17.35 6.68
N THR A 102 -0.39 17.06 6.56
CA THR A 102 -1.18 17.33 5.36
C THR A 102 -1.57 18.81 5.24
N ARG A 103 -1.05 19.47 4.20
CA ARG A 103 -1.32 20.88 3.88
C ARG A 103 -1.48 21.06 2.39
N VAL A 104 -2.58 21.67 1.95
CA VAL A 104 -2.81 21.99 0.53
C VAL A 104 -2.63 23.48 0.31
N TYR A 105 -1.83 23.84 -0.69
CA TYR A 105 -1.48 25.21 -1.03
C TYR A 105 -2.19 25.62 -2.31
N PHE A 106 -2.94 26.71 -2.24
CA PHE A 106 -3.69 27.26 -3.37
C PHE A 106 -3.09 28.60 -3.81
N LYS A 107 -3.03 28.81 -5.12
CA LYS A 107 -2.79 30.12 -5.75
C LYS A 107 -3.83 30.32 -6.84
N ASN A 108 -4.47 31.48 -6.88
CA ASN A 108 -5.56 31.78 -7.82
C ASN A 108 -6.73 30.76 -7.79
N GLY A 109 -7.00 30.17 -6.62
CA GLY A 109 -8.09 29.19 -6.45
C GLY A 109 -7.72 27.73 -6.79
N GLU A 110 -6.52 27.47 -7.30
CA GLU A 110 -6.07 26.14 -7.72
C GLU A 110 -4.91 25.62 -6.87
N VAL A 111 -4.84 24.29 -6.70
CA VAL A 111 -3.74 23.60 -6.01
C VAL A 111 -2.43 23.76 -6.76
N VAL A 112 -1.42 24.31 -6.07
CA VAL A 112 -0.03 24.42 -6.57
C VAL A 112 0.94 23.48 -5.85
N ASN A 113 0.60 23.04 -4.63
CA ASN A 113 1.40 22.10 -3.83
C ASN A 113 0.51 21.43 -2.76
N HIS A 114 0.80 20.19 -2.33
CA HIS A 114 0.06 19.47 -1.29
C HIS A 114 0.92 18.39 -0.62
#